data_AF-A0A838VUL6-F1
#
_entry.id   AF-A0A838VUL6-F1
#
_cell.length_a   1.000
_cell.length_b   1.000
_cell.length_c   1.000
_cell.angle_alpha   90.00
_cell.angle_beta   90.00
_cell.angle_gamma   90.00
#
_symmetry.space_group_name_H-M   'P 1'
#
loop_
_entity.id
_entity.type
_entity.pdbx_description
1 polymer ?
#
loop_
_entity_poly.entity_id
_entity_poly.type
_entity_poly.pdbx_seq_one_letter_code
_entity_poly.pdbx_strand_id
1 'polypeptide(L)'
;MLSQTSQQKFSAVISSMPQQIQQKLKGKMLEKYKDTLSKATFIQPKKFKCHTGSVESVAFSSCGKYALTGLDDDTARLWNLATSVVIRKLKGHTRSVTSVAISRCGNYALTGSADHTARLWDLSTVPNNTGNY
;
A
#
# COMPACT_ATOMS: atom_id res chain seq x y z
N MET A 1 28.29 -1.38 2.16
CA MET A 1 28.18 -0.14 1.35
C MET A 1 29.59 0.34 1.04
N LEU A 2 29.86 0.84 -0.17
CA LEU A 2 31.14 1.47 -0.49
C LEU A 2 31.26 2.81 0.26
N SER A 3 32.47 3.19 0.65
CA SER A 3 32.71 4.51 1.26
C SER A 3 32.44 5.64 0.26
N GLN A 4 32.09 6.83 0.77
CA GLN A 4 31.84 8.01 -0.05
C GLN A 4 33.03 8.35 -0.96
N THR A 5 34.25 8.11 -0.48
CA THR A 5 35.50 8.23 -1.23
C THR A 5 35.60 7.22 -2.38
N SER A 6 35.13 5.98 -2.19
CA SER A 6 35.10 4.96 -3.25
C SER A 6 34.07 5.30 -4.33
N GLN A 7 32.93 5.90 -3.97
CA GLN A 7 31.91 6.33 -4.94
C GLN A 7 32.41 7.49 -5.82
N GLN A 8 33.07 8.49 -5.22
CA GLN A 8 33.61 9.64 -5.95
C GLN A 8 34.72 9.24 -6.93
N LYS A 9 35.63 8.34 -6.50
CA LYS A 9 36.69 7.81 -7.38
C LYS A 9 36.13 7.04 -8.56
N PHE A 10 35.12 6.21 -8.34
CA PHE A 10 34.46 5.44 -9.41
C PHE A 10 33.72 6.36 -10.39
N SER A 11 33.05 7.40 -9.90
CA SER A 11 32.39 8.39 -10.74
C SER A 11 33.37 9.15 -11.63
N ALA A 12 34.51 9.58 -11.09
CA ALA A 12 35.53 10.32 -11.84
C ALA A 12 36.13 9.48 -12.99
N VAL A 13 36.35 8.18 -12.73
CA VAL A 13 36.86 7.22 -13.73
C VAL A 13 35.86 6.97 -14.85
N ILE A 14 34.55 6.94 -14.57
CA ILE A 14 33.54 6.79 -15.63
C ILE A 14 33.44 8.06 -16.48
N SER A 15 33.51 9.25 -15.85
CA SER A 15 33.39 10.53 -16.57
C SER A 15 34.56 10.84 -17.50
N SER A 16 35.74 10.27 -17.25
CA SER A 16 36.92 10.45 -18.12
C SER A 16 36.95 9.52 -19.33
N MET A 17 36.03 8.55 -19.43
CA MET A 17 35.99 7.62 -20.56
C MET A 17 35.32 8.23 -21.80
N PRO A 18 35.67 7.79 -23.02
CA PRO A 18 34.94 8.11 -24.24
C PRO A 18 33.45 7.72 -24.15
N GLN A 19 32.59 8.52 -24.79
CA GLN A 19 31.13 8.42 -24.68
C GLN A 19 30.58 7.03 -25.07
N GLN A 20 31.17 6.38 -26.07
CA GLN A 20 30.80 5.02 -26.49
C GLN A 20 31.06 3.97 -25.39
N ILE A 21 32.15 4.12 -24.63
CA ILE A 21 32.51 3.20 -23.53
C ILE A 21 31.58 3.45 -22.33
N GLN A 22 31.27 4.70 -22.03
CA GLN A 22 30.28 5.06 -21.00
C GLN A 22 28.92 4.41 -21.31
N GLN A 23 28.47 4.48 -22.57
CA GLN A 23 27.17 3.94 -22.99
C GLN A 23 27.14 2.40 -22.94
N LYS A 24 28.24 1.74 -23.32
CA LYS A 24 28.39 0.28 -23.24
C LYS A 24 28.41 -0.22 -21.79
N LEU A 25 29.10 0.50 -20.89
CA LEU A 25 29.11 0.20 -19.45
C LEU A 25 27.73 0.41 -18.84
N LYS A 26 27.04 1.50 -19.17
CA LYS A 26 25.66 1.76 -18.72
C LYS A 26 24.71 0.63 -19.14
N GLY A 27 24.78 0.17 -20.39
CA GLY A 27 23.99 -0.97 -20.87
C GLY A 27 24.26 -2.27 -20.12
N LYS A 28 25.54 -2.62 -19.90
CA LYS A 28 25.92 -3.82 -19.13
C LYS A 28 25.50 -3.74 -17.65
N MET A 29 25.59 -2.56 -17.04
CA MET A 29 25.14 -2.32 -15.67
C MET A 29 23.60 -2.43 -15.58
N LEU A 30 22.88 -1.83 -16.53
CA LEU A 30 21.43 -1.96 -16.60
C LEU A 30 20.99 -3.42 -16.75
N GLU A 31 21.68 -4.20 -17.57
CA GLU A 31 21.36 -5.62 -17.75
C GLU A 31 21.69 -6.45 -16.51
N LYS A 32 22.86 -6.23 -15.90
CA LYS A 32 23.30 -6.95 -14.69
C LYS A 32 22.45 -6.63 -13.45
N TYR A 33 21.95 -5.39 -13.35
CA TYR A 33 21.18 -4.91 -12.19
C TYR A 33 19.71 -4.66 -12.51
N LYS A 34 19.21 -5.21 -13.64
CA LYS A 34 17.85 -4.98 -14.15
C LYS A 34 16.78 -5.32 -13.14
N ASP A 35 16.93 -6.42 -12.39
CA ASP A 35 15.94 -6.85 -11.40
C ASP A 35 15.95 -5.97 -10.14
N THR A 36 17.14 -5.54 -9.70
CA THR A 36 17.31 -4.62 -8.58
C THR A 36 16.74 -3.24 -8.91
N LEU A 37 17.01 -2.74 -10.12
CA LEU A 37 16.45 -1.50 -10.64
C LEU A 37 14.96 -1.63 -10.94
N SER A 38 14.48 -2.77 -11.43
CA SER A 38 13.05 -3.02 -11.65
C SER A 38 12.27 -2.94 -10.34
N LYS A 39 12.79 -3.54 -9.25
CA LYS A 39 12.20 -3.44 -7.92
C LYS A 39 12.33 -2.05 -7.29
N ALA A 40 13.42 -1.34 -7.55
CA ALA A 40 13.69 -0.01 -6.97
C ALA A 40 13.08 1.16 -7.75
N THR A 41 12.85 1.01 -9.06
CA THR A 41 12.45 2.09 -9.99
C THR A 41 11.03 1.92 -10.51
N PHE A 42 10.38 0.77 -10.30
CA PHE A 42 9.03 0.50 -10.80
C PHE A 42 8.06 0.19 -9.66
N ILE A 43 7.68 1.22 -8.88
CA ILE A 43 6.53 1.12 -7.97
C ILE A 43 5.27 1.16 -8.84
N GLN A 44 4.84 -0.01 -9.32
CA GLN A 44 3.54 -0.13 -9.97
C GLN A 44 2.44 -0.04 -8.89
N PRO A 45 1.51 0.93 -9.00
CA PRO A 45 0.43 1.05 -8.02
C PRO A 45 -0.48 -0.18 -8.11
N LYS A 46 -0.55 -0.95 -7.03
CA LYS A 46 -1.47 -2.09 -6.92
C LYS A 46 -2.89 -1.55 -6.80
N LYS A 47 -3.75 -1.84 -7.77
CA LYS A 47 -5.15 -1.38 -7.79
C LYS A 47 -6.04 -2.35 -7.01
N PHE A 48 -6.80 -1.82 -6.06
CA PHE A 48 -7.80 -2.57 -5.29
C PHE A 48 -9.18 -2.39 -5.94
N LYS A 49 -9.50 -3.26 -6.91
CA LYS A 49 -10.74 -3.17 -7.70
C LYS A 49 -11.88 -3.92 -7.02
N CYS A 50 -12.63 -3.23 -6.16
CA CYS A 50 -13.88 -3.77 -5.61
C CYS A 50 -14.92 -2.68 -5.30
N HIS A 51 -14.52 -1.40 -5.32
CA HIS A 51 -15.37 -0.29 -4.97
C HIS A 51 -16.36 0.01 -6.08
N THR A 52 -17.64 0.11 -5.71
CA THR A 52 -18.72 0.57 -6.60
C THR A 52 -18.99 2.06 -6.43
N GLY A 53 -18.52 2.67 -5.33
CA GLY A 53 -18.54 4.10 -5.07
C GLY A 53 -17.14 4.71 -4.95
N SER A 54 -17.06 6.04 -4.85
CA SER A 54 -15.82 6.78 -4.62
C SER A 54 -15.14 6.37 -3.31
N VAL A 55 -13.81 6.42 -3.30
CA VAL A 55 -13.00 6.20 -2.08
C VAL A 55 -12.79 7.56 -1.43
N GLU A 56 -13.47 7.79 -0.31
CA GLU A 56 -13.46 9.08 0.40
C GLU A 56 -12.34 9.16 1.45
N SER A 57 -11.92 8.03 2.00
CA SER A 57 -10.92 7.99 3.06
C SER A 57 -10.12 6.70 3.07
N VAL A 58 -8.86 6.76 3.50
CA VAL A 58 -7.95 5.60 3.62
C VAL A 58 -7.13 5.67 4.89
N ALA A 59 -6.90 4.52 5.53
CA ALA A 59 -6.01 4.39 6.69
C ALA A 59 -5.19 3.10 6.61
N PHE A 60 -3.91 3.17 6.97
CA PHE A 60 -3.05 1.99 7.13
C PHE A 60 -3.04 1.52 8.58
N SER A 61 -2.97 0.20 8.75
CA SER A 61 -2.61 -0.38 10.04
C SER A 61 -1.14 -0.11 10.34
N SER A 62 -0.80 0.09 11.62
CA SER A 62 0.57 0.30 12.11
C SER A 62 1.52 -0.85 11.73
N CYS A 63 1.00 -2.06 11.61
CA CYS A 63 1.76 -3.26 11.23
C CYS A 63 1.93 -3.41 9.71
N GLY A 64 1.33 -2.54 8.90
CA GLY A 64 1.44 -2.56 7.44
C GLY A 64 0.77 -3.76 6.76
N LYS A 65 0.02 -4.59 7.48
CA LYS A 65 -0.66 -5.78 6.93
C LYS A 65 -2.03 -5.45 6.34
N TYR A 66 -2.69 -4.44 6.90
CA TYR A 66 -4.06 -4.07 6.56
C TYR A 66 -4.18 -2.60 6.16
N ALA A 67 -5.17 -2.32 5.32
CA ALA A 67 -5.68 -0.98 5.04
C ALA A 67 -7.19 -0.95 5.20
N LEU A 68 -7.72 0.19 5.61
CA LEU A 68 -9.14 0.46 5.73
C LEU A 68 -9.51 1.58 4.76
N THR A 69 -10.61 1.41 4.03
CA THR A 69 -11.11 2.40 3.08
C THR A 69 -12.56 2.76 3.43
N GLY A 70 -12.88 4.04 3.53
CA GLY A 70 -14.25 4.56 3.63
C GLY A 70 -14.78 4.93 2.25
N LEU A 71 -16.04 4.59 1.96
CA LEU A 71 -16.61 4.66 0.63
C LEU A 71 -17.92 5.44 0.61
N ASP A 72 -18.24 5.94 -0.59
CA ASP A 72 -19.53 6.54 -0.92
C ASP A 72 -20.67 5.50 -1.05
N ASP A 73 -20.37 4.20 -0.98
CA ASP A 73 -21.37 3.12 -0.98
C ASP A 73 -21.90 2.77 0.42
N ASP A 74 -21.79 3.71 1.36
CA ASP A 74 -22.14 3.60 2.79
C ASP A 74 -21.35 2.52 3.57
N THR A 75 -20.31 1.94 2.96
CA THR A 75 -19.49 0.92 3.62
C THR A 75 -18.06 1.39 3.87
N ALA A 76 -17.44 0.79 4.89
CA ALA A 76 -16.00 0.75 4.99
C ALA A 76 -15.49 -0.66 4.70
N ARG A 77 -14.27 -0.79 4.19
CA ARG A 77 -13.70 -2.09 3.81
C ARG A 77 -12.29 -2.26 4.33
N LEU A 78 -12.06 -3.38 5.00
CA LEU A 78 -10.74 -3.79 5.48
C LEU A 78 -10.09 -4.70 4.44
N TRP A 79 -8.85 -4.40 4.09
CA TRP A 79 -8.07 -5.05 3.06
C TRP A 79 -6.86 -5.75 3.65
N ASN A 80 -6.53 -6.94 3.15
CA ASN A 80 -5.22 -7.53 3.32
C ASN A 80 -4.30 -7.02 2.20
N LEU A 81 -3.20 -6.36 2.56
CA LEU A 81 -2.30 -5.71 1.59
C LEU A 81 -1.42 -6.71 0.84
N ALA A 82 -1.09 -7.85 1.45
CA ALA A 82 -0.31 -8.90 0.78
C ALA A 82 -1.12 -9.53 -0.36
N THR A 83 -2.38 -9.89 -0.09
CA THR A 83 -3.23 -10.56 -1.07
C THR A 83 -4.05 -9.61 -1.95
N SER A 84 -4.21 -8.35 -1.52
CA SER A 84 -5.12 -7.38 -2.12
C SER A 84 -6.59 -7.78 -2.15
N VAL A 85 -7.01 -8.54 -1.14
CA VAL A 85 -8.39 -8.99 -0.99
C VAL A 85 -9.08 -8.23 0.15
N VAL A 86 -10.36 -7.92 -0.04
CA VAL A 86 -11.24 -7.42 1.03
C VAL A 86 -11.48 -8.56 2.02
N ILE A 87 -11.07 -8.37 3.27
CA ILE A 87 -11.27 -9.36 4.34
C ILE A 87 -12.50 -9.04 5.20
N ARG A 88 -12.98 -7.79 5.18
CA ARG A 88 -14.23 -7.41 5.85
C ARG A 88 -14.91 -6.24 5.16
N LYS A 89 -16.25 -6.31 5.05
CA LYS A 89 -17.10 -5.17 4.71
C LYS A 89 -17.82 -4.72 5.98
N LEU A 90 -17.57 -3.50 6.42
CA LEU A 90 -18.18 -2.86 7.58
C LEU A 90 -19.46 -2.16 7.10
N LYS A 91 -20.59 -2.84 7.27
CA LYS A 91 -21.92 -2.35 6.86
C LYS A 91 -22.67 -1.82 8.07
N GLY A 92 -23.32 -0.68 7.91
CA GLY A 92 -24.23 -0.15 8.94
C GLY A 92 -24.47 1.35 8.85
N HIS A 93 -23.55 2.11 8.26
CA HIS A 93 -23.83 3.50 7.92
C HIS A 93 -24.92 3.60 6.85
N THR A 94 -25.62 4.73 6.81
CA THR A 94 -26.71 5.00 5.85
C THR A 94 -26.37 6.12 4.87
N ARG A 95 -25.14 6.65 4.96
CA ARG A 95 -24.53 7.61 4.04
C ARG A 95 -23.01 7.35 3.96
N SER A 96 -22.37 8.01 3.01
CA SER A 96 -20.94 7.93 2.70
C SER A 96 -20.05 7.94 3.94
N VAL A 97 -19.08 7.02 3.98
CA VAL A 97 -18.07 6.95 5.04
C VAL A 97 -16.91 7.86 4.68
N THR A 98 -16.88 9.05 5.26
CA THR A 98 -15.95 10.13 4.92
C THR A 98 -14.67 10.14 5.76
N SER A 99 -14.61 9.35 6.82
CA SER A 99 -13.40 9.25 7.67
C SER A 99 -13.22 7.84 8.21
N VAL A 100 -11.98 7.36 8.23
CA VAL A 100 -11.62 6.05 8.79
C VAL A 100 -10.33 6.12 9.60
N ALA A 101 -10.25 5.31 10.66
CA ALA A 101 -9.05 5.13 11.46
C ALA A 101 -8.91 3.66 11.90
N ILE A 102 -7.67 3.21 12.07
CA ILE A 102 -7.35 1.90 12.64
C ILE A 102 -6.57 2.13 13.94
N SER A 103 -6.97 1.43 15.00
CA SER A 103 -6.23 1.42 16.28
C SER A 103 -4.79 0.93 16.10
N ARG A 104 -3.89 1.36 16.99
CA ARG A 104 -2.47 0.98 16.91
C ARG A 104 -2.24 -0.53 16.97
N CYS A 105 -3.09 -1.26 17.68
CA CYS A 105 -3.00 -2.73 17.78
C CYS A 105 -3.69 -3.45 16.62
N GLY A 106 -4.42 -2.73 15.75
CA GLY A 106 -5.18 -3.32 14.63
C GLY A 106 -6.49 -4.01 15.03
N ASN A 107 -6.83 -4.02 16.31
CA ASN A 107 -8.02 -4.72 16.84
C ASN A 107 -9.32 -3.96 16.62
N TYR A 108 -9.25 -2.63 16.47
CA TYR A 108 -10.42 -1.80 16.26
C TYR A 108 -10.26 -0.89 15.05
N ALA A 109 -11.38 -0.59 14.41
CA ALA A 109 -11.54 0.49 13.45
C ALA A 109 -12.61 1.48 13.91
N LEU A 110 -12.43 2.76 13.59
CA LEU A 110 -13.43 3.80 13.78
C LEU A 110 -13.80 4.38 12.40
N THR A 111 -15.08 4.52 12.13
CA THR A 111 -15.59 5.13 10.90
C THR A 111 -16.48 6.32 11.24
N GLY A 112 -16.32 7.42 10.50
CA GLY A 112 -17.21 8.57 10.54
C GLY A 112 -17.94 8.71 9.21
N SER A 113 -19.22 9.05 9.25
CA SER A 113 -20.08 9.12 8.07
C SER A 113 -20.85 10.44 8.00
N ALA A 114 -21.27 10.78 6.78
CA ALA A 114 -22.24 11.84 6.52
C ALA A 114 -23.63 11.55 7.13
N ASP A 115 -23.88 10.38 7.72
CA ASP A 115 -25.08 10.06 8.49
C ASP A 115 -25.08 10.64 9.91
N HIS A 116 -24.09 11.50 10.23
CA HIS A 116 -23.88 12.14 11.52
C HIS A 116 -23.52 11.17 12.65
N THR A 117 -23.09 9.95 12.33
CA THR A 117 -22.65 8.96 13.32
C THR A 117 -21.18 8.58 13.14
N ALA A 118 -20.58 8.17 14.26
CA ALA A 118 -19.33 7.42 14.27
C ALA A 118 -19.60 6.00 14.75
N ARG A 119 -18.90 5.01 14.18
CA ARG A 119 -19.05 3.60 14.54
C ARG A 119 -17.71 2.96 14.86
N LEU A 120 -17.65 2.28 16.00
CA LEU A 120 -16.52 1.48 16.42
C LEU A 120 -16.74 0.02 15.97
N TRP A 121 -15.72 -0.56 15.35
CA TRP A 121 -15.75 -1.93 14.83
C TRP A 121 -14.67 -2.75 15.51
N ASP A 122 -15.06 -3.90 16.06
CA ASP A 122 -14.11 -4.92 16.49
C ASP A 122 -13.63 -5.72 15.28
N LEU A 123 -12.32 -5.71 15.05
CA LEU A 123 -11.60 -6.42 14.00
C LEU A 123 -10.86 -7.67 14.52
N SER A 124 -10.83 -7.89 15.84
CA SER A 124 -10.18 -9.04 16.48
C SER A 124 -10.94 -10.35 16.21
N THR A 125 -12.24 -10.26 15.93
CA THR A 125 -13.11 -11.39 15.65
C THR A 125 -12.91 -11.89 14.24
N VAL A 126 -11.92 -12.74 13.96
CA VAL A 126 -11.93 -13.53 12.71
C VAL A 126 -13.32 -14.19 12.60
N PRO A 127 -14.06 -14.08 11.49
CA PRO A 127 -15.30 -14.83 11.35
C PRO A 127 -14.93 -16.30 11.49
N ASN A 128 -15.34 -16.91 12.60
CA ASN A 128 -15.34 -18.36 12.69
C ASN A 128 -16.32 -18.80 11.60
N ASN A 129 -15.78 -19.30 10.49
CA ASN A 129 -16.51 -20.20 9.61
C ASN A 129 -16.74 -21.50 10.39
N THR A 130 -17.61 -21.46 11.39
CA THR A 130 -18.31 -22.63 11.89
C THR A 130 -19.77 -22.34 11.66
N GLY A 131 -20.28 -22.92 10.57
CA GLY A 131 -21.63 -22.72 10.09
C GLY A 131 -22.67 -23.04 11.17
N ASN A 132 -23.87 -22.51 10.95
CA ASN A 132 -25.12 -23.26 11.05
C ASN A 132 -26.25 -22.41 10.43
N TYR A 133 -26.99 -23.11 9.56
CA TYR A 133 -28.28 -22.87 8.89
C TYR A 133 -29.01 -21.54 9.09
#